data_AF-A0A1Y5EQZ2-F1
#
_entry.id   AF-A0A1Y5EQZ2-F1
#
_cell.length_a   1.000
_cell.length_b   1.000
_cell.length_c   1.000
_cell.angle_alpha   90.00
_cell.angle_beta   90.00
_cell.angle_gamma   90.00
#
_symmetry.space_group_name_H-M   'P 1'
#
loop_
_entity.id
_entity.type
_entity.pdbx_description
1 polymer ?
#
loop_
_entity_poly.entity_id
_entity_poly.type
_entity_poly.pdbx_seq_one_letter_code
_entity_poly.pdbx_strand_id
1 'polypeptide(L)'
;MLSNNNYKQLLFTFVFCLFTGGPVLAEEAPDMGTNSFTKSTLVNGRIEGLIKEIFPNATRIDKKDPKTHVWPIYVAFQQEGYAFESKDFIQIQGFAGDIINLLIGIDNEGQIMGVRVLFQHEPIFMHGLGPQALEKFLDQYPGHSVSERIIVDSSRSRSVSSTGEGSLIFDGVTKATVSVIAANDTLLTAALEVARKVLGKFVQDTASLPKMDLFEPLNWQQLLDKKLVGHWLVSREQLETALGRELTDYPNHGFDDPDLTVVSDIYYAYLNAPIIGRNLLGEQDYARLLESTKPGEHIIGVMSTGPYDYLEDDFRPGKIPTRLSLYQN
;
A
#
# COMPACT_ATOMS: atom_id res chain seq x y z
N MET A 1 -3.25 -33.41 13.13
CA MET A 1 -2.13 -34.31 13.52
C MET A 1 -0.81 -33.52 13.43
N LEU A 2 -0.69 -32.45 14.23
CA LEU A 2 0.51 -31.59 14.37
C LEU A 2 0.91 -31.46 15.87
N SER A 3 0.42 -32.35 16.73
CA SER A 3 0.66 -32.28 18.19
C SER A 3 1.89 -33.07 18.65
N ASN A 4 2.64 -33.72 17.76
CA ASN A 4 3.79 -34.53 18.17
C ASN A 4 4.83 -34.61 17.05
N ASN A 5 5.63 -33.56 16.92
CA ASN A 5 7.03 -33.68 16.52
C ASN A 5 7.77 -32.35 16.78
N ASN A 6 8.99 -32.47 17.26
CA ASN A 6 9.87 -31.40 17.74
C ASN A 6 10.21 -30.35 16.67
N TYR A 7 9.33 -29.38 16.44
CA TYR A 7 9.67 -28.13 15.77
C TYR A 7 9.75 -27.03 16.82
N LYS A 8 10.98 -26.64 17.17
CA LYS A 8 11.23 -25.45 18.00
C LYS A 8 10.76 -24.23 17.20
N GLN A 9 9.74 -23.56 17.73
CA GLN A 9 9.29 -22.20 17.43
C GLN A 9 9.10 -21.86 15.94
N LEU A 10 7.95 -22.26 15.37
CA LEU A 10 7.36 -21.50 14.26
C LEU A 10 6.77 -20.20 14.83
N LEU A 11 7.34 -19.06 14.46
CA LEU A 11 6.75 -17.75 14.74
C LEU A 11 5.81 -17.40 13.58
N PHE A 12 4.49 -17.42 13.83
CA PHE A 12 3.49 -16.98 12.86
C PHE A 12 3.38 -15.46 12.93
N THR A 13 3.86 -14.77 11.90
CA THR A 13 3.70 -13.32 11.76
C THR A 13 2.70 -13.01 10.65
N PHE A 14 1.56 -12.44 11.02
CA PHE A 14 0.53 -11.96 10.09
C PHE A 14 0.79 -10.49 9.73
N VAL A 15 0.83 -10.18 8.43
CA VAL A 15 0.91 -8.81 7.90
C VAL A 15 -0.48 -8.43 7.38
N PHE A 16 -1.06 -7.34 7.91
CA PHE A 16 -2.35 -6.79 7.51
C PHE A 16 -2.17 -5.64 6.52
N CYS A 17 -2.83 -5.70 5.35
CA CYS A 17 -3.00 -4.57 4.45
C CYS A 17 -4.49 -4.35 4.18
N LEU A 18 -4.96 -3.12 4.43
CA LEU A 18 -6.37 -2.71 4.42
C LEU A 18 -6.69 -1.92 3.14
N PHE A 19 -7.76 -2.28 2.43
CA PHE A 19 -8.45 -1.40 1.46
C PHE A 19 -9.95 -1.69 1.50
N THR A 20 -10.79 -0.66 1.55
CA THR A 20 -12.26 -0.78 1.60
C THR A 20 -12.90 0.05 0.49
N GLY A 21 -13.80 -0.54 -0.29
CA GLY A 21 -14.67 0.19 -1.21
C GLY A 21 -15.96 -0.59 -1.49
N GLY A 22 -17.12 0.04 -1.24
CA GLY A 22 -18.45 -0.50 -1.57
C GLY A 22 -19.44 0.65 -1.80
N PRO A 23 -20.27 0.61 -2.86
CA PRO A 23 -21.10 1.75 -3.25
C PRO A 23 -22.49 1.72 -2.60
N VAL A 24 -23.08 2.89 -2.36
CA VAL A 24 -24.50 3.07 -2.05
C VAL A 24 -25.17 3.80 -3.22
N LEU A 25 -26.17 3.16 -3.80
CA LEU A 25 -27.06 3.70 -4.81
C LEU A 25 -28.14 4.56 -4.14
N ALA A 26 -28.40 5.75 -4.69
CA ALA A 26 -29.68 6.44 -4.51
C ALA A 26 -30.06 7.18 -5.81
N GLU A 27 -31.35 7.07 -6.10
CA GLU A 27 -32.11 7.40 -7.31
C GLU A 27 -32.31 8.92 -7.49
N GLU A 28 -32.16 9.43 -8.72
CA GLU A 28 -32.53 10.81 -9.10
C GLU A 28 -33.87 10.83 -9.84
N ALA A 29 -34.75 11.76 -9.46
CA ALA A 29 -35.93 12.16 -10.22
C ALA A 29 -35.65 13.49 -10.95
N PRO A 30 -36.30 13.77 -12.11
CA PRO A 30 -35.83 14.75 -13.07
C PRO A 30 -36.37 16.15 -12.77
N ASP A 31 -35.58 17.19 -13.01
CA ASP A 31 -36.12 18.55 -13.11
C ASP A 31 -35.66 19.28 -14.38
N MET A 32 -36.62 19.98 -14.94
CA MET A 32 -36.67 20.53 -16.28
C MET A 32 -35.75 21.74 -16.45
N GLY A 33 -35.27 21.88 -17.68
CA GLY A 33 -34.22 22.81 -18.05
C GLY A 33 -34.51 24.28 -17.73
N THR A 34 -33.46 24.96 -17.28
CA THR A 34 -33.27 26.39 -17.52
C THR A 34 -31.81 26.63 -17.92
N ASN A 35 -31.62 27.15 -19.13
CA ASN A 35 -30.32 27.64 -19.59
C ASN A 35 -29.88 28.79 -18.69
N SER A 36 -28.78 28.62 -17.95
CA SER A 36 -28.14 29.69 -17.18
C SER A 36 -26.65 29.73 -17.49
N PHE A 37 -26.32 30.24 -18.67
CA PHE A 37 -25.03 30.88 -18.88
C PHE A 37 -24.96 32.07 -17.92
N THR A 38 -23.83 32.19 -17.21
CA THR A 38 -23.48 33.18 -16.17
C THR A 38 -24.08 32.97 -14.76
N LYS A 39 -23.16 32.94 -13.78
CA LYS A 39 -23.28 32.76 -12.32
C LYS A 39 -23.39 31.34 -11.76
N SER A 40 -22.22 30.78 -11.45
CA SER A 40 -22.04 29.95 -10.25
C SER A 40 -20.58 30.04 -9.86
N THR A 41 -20.28 31.07 -9.06
CA THR A 41 -19.02 31.27 -8.36
C THR A 41 -18.74 30.03 -7.50
N LEU A 42 -17.60 29.39 -7.72
CA LEU A 42 -17.13 28.25 -6.93
C LEU A 42 -16.95 28.65 -5.46
N VAL A 43 -17.42 27.81 -4.55
CA VAL A 43 -17.45 28.03 -3.10
C VAL A 43 -16.06 27.97 -2.42
N ASN A 44 -14.93 27.89 -3.15
CA ASN A 44 -13.64 27.87 -2.45
C ASN A 44 -12.46 28.42 -3.26
N GLY A 45 -12.33 29.75 -3.31
CA GLY A 45 -11.15 30.41 -3.91
C GLY A 45 -9.81 29.95 -3.31
N ARG A 46 -9.81 29.42 -2.08
CA ARG A 46 -8.63 28.77 -1.48
C ARG A 46 -8.24 27.50 -2.22
N ILE A 47 -9.20 26.61 -2.51
CA ILE A 47 -8.91 25.35 -3.24
C ILE A 47 -8.45 25.68 -4.65
N GLU A 48 -9.11 26.61 -5.34
CA GLU A 48 -8.69 27.03 -6.68
C GLU A 48 -7.26 27.59 -6.69
N GLY A 49 -6.88 28.39 -5.67
CA GLY A 49 -5.51 28.88 -5.50
C GLY A 49 -4.50 27.73 -5.35
N LEU A 50 -4.79 26.75 -4.49
CA LEU A 50 -3.91 25.59 -4.28
C LEU A 50 -3.83 24.70 -5.52
N ILE A 51 -4.92 24.53 -6.29
CA ILE A 51 -4.88 23.82 -7.57
C ILE A 51 -3.96 24.55 -8.56
N LYS A 52 -3.97 25.89 -8.61
CA LYS A 52 -3.06 26.67 -9.46
C LYS A 52 -1.60 26.59 -9.02
N GLU A 53 -1.33 26.36 -7.73
CA GLU A 53 0.03 26.07 -7.28
C GLU A 53 0.52 24.70 -7.76
N ILE A 54 -0.36 23.69 -7.79
CA ILE A 54 -0.05 22.34 -8.28
C ILE A 54 0.06 22.32 -9.81
N PHE A 55 -0.80 23.07 -10.50
CA PHE A 55 -0.80 23.20 -11.96
C PHE A 55 -0.61 24.66 -12.39
N PRO A 56 0.64 25.19 -12.36
CA PRO A 56 0.92 26.60 -12.66
C PRO A 56 0.46 27.06 -14.05
N ASN A 57 0.40 26.13 -15.00
CA ASN A 57 0.02 26.39 -16.39
C ASN A 57 -1.50 26.22 -16.66
N ALA A 58 -2.30 25.88 -15.65
CA ALA A 58 -3.73 25.65 -15.82
C ALA A 58 -4.44 26.93 -16.30
N THR A 59 -5.08 26.84 -17.47
CA THR A 59 -5.90 27.94 -18.01
C THR A 59 -7.36 27.83 -17.60
N ARG A 60 -7.83 26.62 -17.27
CA ARG A 60 -9.21 26.36 -16.84
C ARG A 60 -9.24 25.23 -15.83
N ILE A 61 -10.01 25.42 -14.76
CA ILE A 61 -10.34 24.40 -13.77
C ILE A 61 -11.87 24.27 -13.83
N ASP A 62 -12.35 23.08 -14.19
CA ASP A 62 -13.80 22.83 -14.24
C ASP A 62 -14.36 22.58 -12.83
N LYS A 63 -15.69 22.57 -12.71
CA LYS A 63 -16.34 22.27 -11.42
C LYS A 63 -16.01 20.83 -11.01
N LYS A 64 -16.02 20.59 -9.69
CA LYS A 64 -15.90 19.25 -9.13
C LYS A 64 -17.02 18.38 -9.69
N ASP A 65 -16.66 17.30 -10.35
CA ASP A 65 -17.63 16.34 -10.88
C ASP A 65 -18.26 15.58 -9.69
N PRO A 66 -19.60 15.57 -9.55
CA PRO A 66 -20.28 14.93 -8.43
C PRO A 66 -20.19 13.40 -8.45
N LYS A 67 -19.91 12.78 -9.60
CA LYS A 67 -19.78 11.32 -9.73
C LYS A 67 -18.36 10.87 -9.41
N THR A 68 -17.38 11.59 -9.92
CA THR A 68 -15.96 11.22 -9.79
C THR A 68 -15.30 11.85 -8.58
N HIS A 69 -15.85 12.94 -8.04
CA HIS A 69 -15.30 13.76 -6.93
C HIS A 69 -13.96 14.43 -7.25
N VAL A 70 -13.67 14.66 -8.53
CA VAL A 70 -12.44 15.32 -8.99
C VAL A 70 -12.73 16.66 -9.68
N TRP A 71 -11.74 17.55 -9.70
CA TRP A 71 -11.70 18.75 -10.54
C TRP A 71 -10.88 18.46 -11.81
N PRO A 72 -11.47 18.48 -13.00
CA PRO A 72 -10.73 18.40 -14.26
C PRO A 72 -9.95 19.69 -14.54
N ILE A 73 -8.70 19.56 -14.98
CA ILE A 73 -7.76 20.66 -15.18
C ILE A 73 -7.31 20.69 -16.63
N TYR A 74 -7.33 21.88 -17.23
CA TYR A 74 -7.02 22.07 -18.64
C TYR A 74 -5.93 23.12 -18.84
N VAL A 75 -5.05 22.84 -19.81
CA VAL A 75 -4.11 23.80 -20.42
C VAL A 75 -4.60 24.06 -21.84
N ALA A 76 -4.98 25.31 -22.10
CA ALA A 76 -5.75 25.71 -23.28
C ALA A 76 -7.02 24.85 -23.48
N PHE A 77 -6.98 23.93 -24.45
CA PHE A 77 -8.10 23.05 -24.80
C PHE A 77 -7.85 21.58 -24.46
N GLN A 78 -6.66 21.24 -23.95
CA GLN A 78 -6.28 19.89 -23.58
C GLN A 78 -6.45 19.69 -22.07
N GLN A 79 -7.07 18.57 -21.68
CA GLN A 79 -7.09 18.18 -20.27
C GLN A 79 -5.72 17.69 -19.88
N GLU A 80 -5.13 18.29 -18.86
CA GLU A 80 -3.77 17.98 -18.39
C GLU A 80 -3.78 17.01 -17.21
N GLY A 81 -4.87 17.02 -16.44
CA GLY A 81 -4.97 16.16 -15.27
C GLY A 81 -6.18 16.46 -14.41
N TYR A 82 -6.10 16.02 -13.16
CA TYR A 82 -7.17 16.10 -12.18
C TYR A 82 -6.61 16.52 -10.83
N ALA A 83 -7.37 17.32 -10.08
CA ALA A 83 -7.16 17.52 -8.65
C ALA A 83 -8.31 16.93 -7.85
N PHE A 84 -8.06 16.53 -6.60
CA PHE A 84 -9.07 15.94 -5.73
C PHE A 84 -8.68 16.02 -4.25
N GLU A 85 -9.67 15.88 -3.36
CA GLU A 85 -9.43 15.79 -1.91
C GLU A 85 -9.34 14.33 -1.49
N SER A 86 -8.34 13.96 -0.68
CA SER A 86 -8.16 12.58 -0.23
C SER A 86 -9.37 12.05 0.54
N LYS A 87 -10.02 12.89 1.35
CA LYS A 87 -11.16 12.52 2.22
C LYS A 87 -12.38 11.95 1.48
N ASP A 88 -12.51 12.25 0.18
CA ASP A 88 -13.64 11.79 -0.64
C ASP A 88 -13.42 10.36 -1.15
N PHE A 89 -12.23 9.79 -0.93
CA PHE A 89 -11.82 8.45 -1.37
C PHE A 89 -11.40 7.60 -0.17
N ILE A 90 -10.54 8.12 0.69
CA ILE A 90 -10.03 7.39 1.86
C ILE A 90 -9.95 8.29 3.11
N GLN A 91 -10.22 7.68 4.27
CA GLN A 91 -10.22 8.35 5.55
C GLN A 91 -9.36 7.58 6.56
N ILE A 92 -8.04 7.63 6.36
CA ILE A 92 -7.08 7.05 7.31
C ILE A 92 -6.90 8.03 8.47
N GLN A 93 -7.01 7.51 9.69
CA GLN A 93 -6.76 8.27 10.89
C GLN A 93 -5.26 8.44 11.12
N GLY A 94 -4.82 9.67 11.40
CA GLY A 94 -3.47 9.96 11.83
C GLY A 94 -3.23 9.60 13.31
N PHE A 95 -2.09 10.03 13.87
CA PHE A 95 -1.71 9.70 15.24
C PHE A 95 -2.71 10.25 16.27
N ALA A 96 -3.33 11.40 16.00
CA ALA A 96 -4.33 12.00 16.87
C ALA A 96 -5.76 11.45 16.69
N GLY A 97 -5.97 10.49 15.79
CA GLY A 97 -7.29 9.90 15.51
C GLY A 97 -8.15 10.68 14.52
N ASP A 98 -7.73 11.88 14.11
CA ASP A 98 -8.37 12.66 13.05
C ASP A 98 -7.77 12.34 11.67
N ILE A 99 -8.53 12.61 10.60
CA ILE A 99 -8.07 12.40 9.22
C ILE A 99 -7.11 13.50 8.75
N ILE A 100 -6.18 13.14 7.85
CA ILE A 100 -5.34 14.08 7.12
C ILE A 100 -5.98 14.31 5.75
N ASN A 101 -6.57 15.48 5.52
CA ASN A 101 -7.16 15.82 4.23
C ASN A 101 -6.13 16.53 3.35
N LEU A 102 -5.79 15.89 2.23
CA LEU A 102 -4.82 16.36 1.24
C LEU A 102 -5.55 16.76 -0.05
N LEU A 103 -5.13 17.86 -0.66
CA LEU A 103 -5.42 18.17 -2.06
C LEU A 103 -4.29 17.58 -2.91
N ILE A 104 -4.62 16.66 -3.80
CA ILE A 104 -3.66 15.93 -4.62
C ILE A 104 -3.97 16.24 -6.09
N GLY A 105 -2.93 16.49 -6.88
CA GLY A 105 -3.03 16.61 -8.34
C GLY A 105 -2.30 15.47 -9.03
N ILE A 106 -2.93 14.88 -10.05
CA ILE A 106 -2.31 13.89 -10.94
C ILE A 106 -2.49 14.28 -12.41
N ASP A 107 -1.55 13.91 -13.26
CA ASP A 107 -1.68 14.03 -14.72
C ASP A 107 -2.46 12.85 -15.34
N ASN A 108 -2.57 12.81 -16.67
CA ASN A 108 -3.27 11.74 -17.38
C ASN A 108 -2.47 10.42 -17.45
N GLU A 109 -1.20 10.45 -17.05
CA GLU A 109 -0.28 9.32 -16.98
C GLU A 109 -0.29 8.68 -15.58
N GLY A 110 -0.86 9.38 -14.58
CA GLY A 110 -0.85 8.97 -13.19
C GLY A 110 0.43 9.37 -12.46
N GLN A 111 1.14 10.42 -12.92
CA GLN A 111 2.18 11.06 -12.14
C GLN A 111 1.55 12.09 -11.20
N ILE A 112 2.12 12.17 -9.99
CA ILE A 112 1.72 13.17 -9.00
C ILE A 112 2.32 14.51 -9.41
N MET A 113 1.45 15.50 -9.59
CA MET A 113 1.85 16.87 -9.96
C MET A 113 2.13 17.72 -8.73
N GLY A 114 1.50 17.40 -7.61
CA GLY A 114 1.69 18.11 -6.35
C GLY A 114 0.65 17.76 -5.30
N VAL A 115 1.00 18.09 -4.05
CA VAL A 115 0.18 17.80 -2.88
C VAL A 115 0.16 19.00 -1.93
N ARG A 116 -1.02 19.32 -1.38
CA ARG A 116 -1.21 20.39 -0.40
C ARG A 116 -2.06 19.91 0.76
N VAL A 117 -1.74 20.36 1.96
CA VAL A 117 -2.53 20.03 3.16
C VAL A 117 -3.74 20.96 3.23
N LEU A 118 -4.95 20.39 3.17
CA LEU A 118 -6.18 21.16 3.34
C LEU A 118 -6.55 21.27 4.82
N PHE A 119 -6.43 20.15 5.54
CA PHE A 119 -6.77 20.02 6.94
C PHE A 119 -5.99 18.88 7.60
N GLN A 120 -5.52 19.11 8.81
CA GLN A 120 -4.96 18.09 9.69
C GLN A 120 -5.11 18.53 11.15
N HIS A 121 -5.10 17.57 12.08
CA HIS A 121 -5.07 17.83 13.52
C HIS A 121 -3.97 17.01 14.22
N GLU A 122 -2.78 16.99 13.63
CA GLU A 122 -1.63 16.29 14.21
C GLU A 122 -0.88 17.18 15.22
N PRO A 123 -0.91 16.87 16.54
CA PRO A 123 -0.33 17.71 17.57
C PRO A 123 1.17 17.96 17.36
N ILE A 124 1.86 16.97 16.78
CA ILE A 124 3.30 17.07 16.51
C ILE A 124 3.62 18.10 15.42
N PHE A 125 2.72 18.32 14.45
CA PHE A 125 2.89 19.36 13.42
C PHE A 125 2.33 20.70 13.87
N MET A 126 1.38 20.72 14.80
CA MET A 126 0.79 21.97 15.33
C MET A 126 1.62 22.61 16.44
N HIS A 127 2.21 21.82 17.32
CA HIS A 127 2.91 22.31 18.53
C HIS A 127 4.37 21.86 18.64
N GLY A 128 4.80 20.92 17.79
CA GLY A 128 6.16 20.38 17.80
C GLY A 128 7.03 20.92 16.66
N LEU A 129 7.01 20.22 15.53
CA LEU A 129 7.89 20.41 14.37
C LEU A 129 7.40 21.50 13.42
N GLY A 130 6.18 21.99 13.60
CA GLY A 130 5.53 22.95 12.71
C GLY A 130 4.93 22.30 11.45
N PRO A 131 4.01 23.00 10.77
CA PRO A 131 3.33 22.49 9.57
C PRO A 131 4.30 22.26 8.39
N GLN A 132 5.39 23.04 8.33
CA GLN A 132 6.42 22.94 7.29
C GLN A 132 7.10 21.56 7.23
N ALA A 133 7.13 20.81 8.33
CA ALA A 133 7.73 19.48 8.33
C ALA A 133 6.91 18.49 7.48
N LEU A 134 5.57 18.58 7.54
CA LEU A 134 4.70 17.76 6.71
C LEU A 134 4.74 18.23 5.24
N GLU A 135 4.78 19.54 5.00
CA GLU A 135 4.93 20.08 3.63
C GLU A 135 6.23 19.59 2.97
N LYS A 136 7.36 19.68 3.67
CA LYS A 136 8.65 19.16 3.17
C LYS A 136 8.61 17.67 2.87
N PHE A 137 7.87 16.90 3.66
CA PHE A 137 7.68 15.48 3.38
C PHE A 137 6.89 15.27 2.08
N LEU A 138 5.80 16.02 1.91
CA LEU A 138 4.91 15.93 0.74
C LEU A 138 5.56 16.47 -0.56
N ASP A 139 6.51 17.39 -0.44
CA ASP A 139 7.29 17.93 -1.58
C ASP A 139 8.20 16.88 -2.25
N GLN A 140 8.32 15.68 -1.67
CA GLN A 140 9.02 14.54 -2.27
C GLN A 140 8.18 13.79 -3.32
N TYR A 141 6.85 13.94 -3.34
CA TYR A 141 5.97 13.18 -4.26
C TYR A 141 5.87 13.69 -5.70
N PRO A 142 5.98 15.00 -6.02
CA PRO A 142 5.90 15.47 -7.40
C PRO A 142 6.88 14.74 -8.32
N GLY A 143 6.39 14.25 -9.47
CA GLY A 143 7.16 13.48 -10.46
C GLY A 143 7.18 11.97 -10.24
N HIS A 144 6.57 11.47 -9.16
CA HIS A 144 6.42 10.03 -8.89
C HIS A 144 5.08 9.50 -9.40
N SER A 145 5.06 8.25 -9.86
CA SER A 145 3.81 7.59 -10.26
C SER A 145 2.99 7.12 -9.06
N VAL A 146 1.66 7.21 -9.17
CA VAL A 146 0.72 6.68 -8.17
C VAL A 146 0.83 5.17 -7.93
N SER A 147 1.48 4.42 -8.82
CA SER A 147 1.72 2.98 -8.68
C SER A 147 3.07 2.64 -8.03
N GLU A 148 3.92 3.63 -7.75
CA GLU A 148 5.21 3.39 -7.12
C GLU A 148 5.06 2.99 -5.66
N ARG A 149 5.95 2.09 -5.22
CA ARG A 149 6.05 1.72 -3.80
C ARG A 149 7.01 2.68 -3.10
N ILE A 150 6.46 3.46 -2.16
CA ILE A 150 7.23 4.39 -1.34
C ILE A 150 7.32 3.86 0.09
N ILE A 151 8.54 3.74 0.60
CA ILE A 151 8.87 3.36 1.97
C ILE A 151 9.31 4.63 2.70
N VAL A 152 8.62 4.96 3.79
CA VAL A 152 8.98 6.10 4.64
C VAL A 152 9.94 5.62 5.73
N ASP A 153 11.20 6.02 5.65
CA ASP A 153 12.18 5.78 6.73
C ASP A 153 12.43 7.06 7.53
N SER A 154 12.24 6.98 8.84
CA SER A 154 12.46 8.10 9.77
C SER A 154 13.75 7.96 10.58
N SER A 155 14.47 6.84 10.41
CA SER A 155 15.75 6.58 11.01
C SER A 155 16.86 7.21 10.14
N ARG A 156 17.80 7.93 10.76
CA ARG A 156 18.96 8.51 10.04
C ARG A 156 19.95 7.47 9.51
N SER A 157 19.60 6.18 9.54
CA SER A 157 20.45 5.11 9.06
C SER A 157 20.31 5.02 7.55
N ARG A 158 21.05 5.87 6.83
CA ARG A 158 21.24 5.76 5.38
C ARG A 158 21.90 4.41 5.06
N SER A 159 21.09 3.36 4.96
CA SER A 159 21.43 2.15 4.20
C SER A 159 20.70 2.24 2.87
N VAL A 160 21.35 2.91 1.92
CA VAL A 160 20.95 2.95 0.50
C VAL A 160 21.11 1.57 -0.16
N SER A 161 21.59 0.56 0.58
CA SER A 161 21.96 -0.77 0.07
C SER A 161 20.89 -1.85 0.25
N SER A 162 19.70 -1.55 0.77
CA SER A 162 18.68 -2.58 1.10
C SER A 162 17.33 -2.41 0.39
N THR A 163 17.22 -1.53 -0.61
CA THR A 163 15.99 -1.45 -1.43
C THR A 163 16.04 -2.50 -2.54
N GLY A 164 15.13 -3.47 -2.52
CA GLY A 164 14.86 -4.30 -3.69
C GLY A 164 14.46 -3.42 -4.88
N GLU A 165 14.76 -3.89 -6.10
CA GLU A 165 14.39 -3.19 -7.34
C GLU A 165 12.91 -2.76 -7.30
N GLY A 166 12.65 -1.46 -7.52
CA GLY A 166 11.30 -0.89 -7.62
C GLY A 166 10.70 -0.28 -6.35
N SER A 167 11.44 -0.13 -5.24
CA SER A 167 10.99 0.63 -4.06
C SER A 167 11.78 1.92 -3.87
N LEU A 168 11.08 3.02 -3.59
CA LEU A 168 11.67 4.33 -3.29
C LEU A 168 11.68 4.59 -1.78
N ILE A 169 12.77 5.16 -1.25
CA ILE A 169 12.84 5.58 0.16
C ILE A 169 12.64 7.09 0.22
N PHE A 170 11.65 7.52 1.01
CA PHE A 170 11.42 8.93 1.32
C PHE A 170 11.93 9.25 2.72
N ASP A 171 12.50 10.45 2.87
CA ASP A 171 12.91 10.97 4.17
C ASP A 171 11.67 11.21 5.02
N GLY A 172 11.52 10.42 6.08
CA GLY A 172 10.47 10.60 7.07
C GLY A 172 10.76 11.75 8.04
N VAL A 173 9.73 12.17 8.77
CA VAL A 173 9.88 13.20 9.80
C VAL A 173 10.17 12.55 11.15
N THR A 174 11.39 12.75 11.66
CA THR A 174 11.81 12.19 12.96
C THR A 174 10.84 12.59 14.07
N LYS A 175 10.35 11.61 14.84
CA LYS A 175 9.31 11.72 15.90
C LYS A 175 7.86 11.81 15.40
N ALA A 176 7.61 12.03 14.11
CA ALA A 176 6.27 12.07 13.52
C ALA A 176 6.00 10.90 12.56
N THR A 177 6.70 9.78 12.72
CA THR A 177 6.68 8.62 11.82
C THR A 177 5.27 8.09 11.56
N VAL A 178 4.43 7.97 12.60
CA VAL A 178 3.06 7.47 12.45
C VAL A 178 2.22 8.40 11.57
N SER A 179 2.28 9.71 11.84
CA SER A 179 1.53 10.73 11.09
C SER A 179 1.98 10.79 9.62
N VAL A 180 3.29 10.66 9.36
CA VAL A 180 3.85 10.65 8.00
C VAL A 180 3.46 9.38 7.24
N ILE A 181 3.49 8.22 7.89
CA ILE A 181 3.00 6.98 7.27
C ILE A 181 1.51 7.10 6.93
N ALA A 182 0.69 7.61 7.85
CA ALA A 182 -0.73 7.85 7.58
C ALA A 182 -0.95 8.81 6.41
N ALA A 183 -0.14 9.87 6.28
CA ALA A 183 -0.18 10.78 5.15
C ALA A 183 0.23 10.11 3.83
N ASN A 184 1.30 9.30 3.84
CA ASN A 184 1.74 8.49 2.69
C ASN A 184 0.63 7.57 2.20
N ASP A 185 0.06 6.79 3.11
CA ASP A 185 -0.96 5.80 2.77
C ASP A 185 -2.23 6.49 2.27
N THR A 186 -2.61 7.62 2.88
CA THR A 186 -3.75 8.44 2.45
C THR A 186 -3.54 8.96 1.02
N LEU A 187 -2.35 9.48 0.73
CA LEU A 187 -2.00 10.05 -0.56
C LEU A 187 -2.03 8.99 -1.65
N LEU A 188 -1.25 7.91 -1.50
CA LEU A 188 -1.09 6.90 -2.54
C LEU A 188 -2.38 6.12 -2.77
N THR A 189 -3.12 5.79 -1.71
CA THR A 189 -4.42 5.11 -1.82
C THR A 189 -5.43 5.96 -2.58
N ALA A 190 -5.60 7.22 -2.18
CA ALA A 190 -6.55 8.11 -2.84
C ALA A 190 -6.16 8.36 -4.31
N ALA A 191 -4.87 8.58 -4.58
CA ALA A 191 -4.40 8.83 -5.92
C ALA A 191 -4.54 7.61 -6.85
N LEU A 192 -4.27 6.42 -6.34
CA LEU A 192 -4.47 5.18 -7.10
C LEU A 192 -5.95 4.92 -7.38
N GLU A 193 -6.84 5.18 -6.40
CA GLU A 193 -8.28 5.07 -6.60
C GLU A 193 -8.79 6.04 -7.66
N VAL A 194 -8.35 7.30 -7.62
CA VAL A 194 -8.70 8.29 -8.64
C VAL A 194 -8.16 7.86 -10.00
N ALA A 195 -6.89 7.47 -10.10
CA ALA A 195 -6.29 7.04 -11.35
C ALA A 195 -7.07 5.87 -11.98
N ARG A 196 -7.49 4.89 -11.19
CA ARG A 196 -8.38 3.81 -11.64
C ARG A 196 -9.71 4.32 -12.16
N LYS A 197 -10.33 5.23 -11.41
CA LYS A 197 -11.68 5.74 -11.68
C LYS A 197 -11.75 6.66 -12.91
N VAL A 198 -10.77 7.55 -13.09
CA VAL A 198 -10.82 8.60 -14.13
C VAL A 198 -9.87 8.38 -15.31
N LEU A 199 -8.78 7.63 -15.11
CA LEU A 199 -7.86 7.29 -16.21
C LEU A 199 -8.15 5.91 -16.81
N GLY A 200 -8.88 5.05 -16.10
CA GLY A 200 -9.08 3.64 -16.50
C GLY A 200 -7.76 2.84 -16.53
N LYS A 201 -6.71 3.35 -15.90
CA LYS A 201 -5.39 2.74 -15.76
C LYS A 201 -5.26 2.12 -14.37
N PHE A 202 -4.29 1.24 -14.15
CA PHE A 202 -4.05 0.60 -12.85
C PHE A 202 -5.22 -0.23 -12.31
N VAL A 203 -6.21 -0.55 -13.16
CA VAL A 203 -7.33 -1.43 -12.84
C VAL A 203 -6.81 -2.85 -12.93
N GLN A 204 -6.90 -3.59 -11.83
CA GLN A 204 -6.65 -5.03 -11.86
C GLN A 204 -7.83 -5.73 -12.52
N ASP A 205 -7.54 -6.70 -13.37
CA ASP A 205 -8.56 -7.60 -13.91
C ASP A 205 -9.40 -8.19 -12.77
N THR A 206 -10.71 -8.39 -13.03
CA THR A 206 -11.70 -8.84 -12.05
C THR A 206 -11.12 -9.89 -11.10
N ALA A 207 -11.04 -9.53 -9.82
CA ALA A 207 -10.49 -10.39 -8.77
C ALA A 207 -11.17 -11.77 -8.82
N SER A 208 -10.41 -12.80 -9.18
CA SER A 208 -10.88 -14.18 -9.10
C SER A 208 -11.08 -14.52 -7.63
N LEU A 209 -12.33 -14.50 -7.16
CA LEU A 209 -12.65 -14.85 -5.79
C LEU A 209 -12.38 -16.35 -5.55
N PRO A 210 -11.83 -16.71 -4.37
CA PRO A 210 -11.66 -18.11 -4.01
C PRO A 210 -13.02 -18.80 -3.91
N LYS A 211 -13.06 -20.08 -4.29
CA LYS A 211 -14.26 -20.92 -4.10
C LYS A 211 -14.44 -21.22 -2.60
N MET A 212 -15.34 -20.47 -1.96
CA MET A 212 -15.59 -20.58 -0.52
C MET A 212 -16.32 -21.86 -0.11
N ASP A 213 -16.88 -22.59 -1.07
CA ASP A 213 -17.56 -23.87 -0.92
C ASP A 213 -16.63 -25.08 -1.16
N LEU A 214 -15.40 -24.85 -1.61
CA LEU A 214 -14.44 -25.91 -1.91
C LEU A 214 -13.56 -26.22 -0.70
N PHE A 215 -13.70 -27.43 -0.17
CA PHE A 215 -12.80 -27.97 0.84
C PHE A 215 -12.60 -29.48 0.66
N GLU A 216 -11.34 -29.89 0.72
CA GLU A 216 -10.91 -31.28 0.86
C GLU A 216 -9.72 -31.34 1.82
N PRO A 217 -9.62 -32.37 2.68
CA PRO A 217 -8.47 -32.51 3.57
C PRO A 217 -7.22 -32.89 2.75
N LEU A 218 -6.19 -32.06 2.84
CA LEU A 218 -4.92 -32.22 2.14
C LEU A 218 -3.77 -32.25 3.13
N ASN A 219 -2.78 -33.11 2.87
CA ASN A 219 -1.51 -33.06 3.58
C ASN A 219 -0.56 -32.02 2.95
N TRP A 220 0.54 -31.74 3.65
CA TRP A 220 1.54 -30.75 3.22
C TRP A 220 2.07 -30.97 1.81
N GLN A 221 2.46 -32.21 1.48
CA GLN A 221 2.98 -32.54 0.17
C GLN A 221 1.93 -32.31 -0.93
N GLN A 222 0.67 -32.66 -0.68
CA GLN A 222 -0.42 -32.43 -1.61
C GLN A 222 -0.71 -30.93 -1.82
N LEU A 223 -0.54 -30.10 -0.79
CA LEU A 223 -0.68 -28.64 -0.93
C LEU A 223 0.40 -28.05 -1.84
N LEU A 224 1.64 -28.54 -1.74
CA LEU A 224 2.75 -28.17 -2.61
C LEU A 224 2.54 -28.67 -4.05
N ASP A 225 2.22 -29.96 -4.21
CA ASP A 225 2.03 -30.59 -5.52
C ASP A 225 0.89 -29.95 -6.31
N LYS A 226 -0.19 -29.57 -5.62
CA LYS A 226 -1.34 -28.86 -6.20
C LYS A 226 -1.08 -27.36 -6.39
N LYS A 227 0.10 -26.84 -6.02
CA LYS A 227 0.46 -25.41 -6.05
C LYS A 227 -0.50 -24.53 -5.26
N LEU A 228 -1.09 -25.08 -4.20
CA LEU A 228 -1.92 -24.36 -3.25
C LEU A 228 -1.06 -23.63 -2.21
N VAL A 229 0.15 -24.14 -1.97
CA VAL A 229 1.22 -23.46 -1.25
C VAL A 229 2.36 -23.24 -2.25
N GLY A 230 2.78 -22.00 -2.43
CA GLY A 230 3.99 -21.66 -3.14
C GLY A 230 5.22 -21.97 -2.30
N HIS A 231 6.29 -22.40 -2.95
CA HIS A 231 7.57 -22.72 -2.33
C HIS A 231 8.67 -22.07 -3.15
N TRP A 232 9.53 -21.29 -2.48
CA TRP A 232 10.66 -20.60 -3.06
C TRP A 232 11.90 -20.88 -2.22
N LEU A 233 12.80 -21.66 -2.82
CA LEU A 233 14.09 -22.00 -2.23
C LEU A 233 15.17 -21.05 -2.77
N VAL A 234 15.90 -20.42 -1.86
CA VAL A 234 17.09 -19.61 -2.13
C VAL A 234 18.30 -20.36 -1.62
N SER A 235 19.10 -20.89 -2.54
CA SER A 235 20.36 -21.55 -2.23
C SER A 235 21.52 -20.55 -2.05
N ARG A 236 22.57 -20.98 -1.35
CA ARG A 236 23.82 -20.22 -1.22
C ARG A 236 24.38 -19.85 -2.59
N GLU A 237 24.48 -20.82 -3.50
CA GLU A 237 25.03 -20.63 -4.85
C GLU A 237 24.26 -19.55 -5.64
N GLN A 238 22.93 -19.59 -5.60
CA GLN A 238 22.09 -18.59 -6.27
C GLN A 238 22.33 -17.19 -5.70
N LEU A 239 22.43 -17.07 -4.38
CA LEU A 239 22.61 -15.78 -3.72
C LEU A 239 24.02 -15.21 -3.97
N GLU A 240 25.07 -16.02 -3.86
CA GLU A 240 26.45 -15.62 -4.15
C GLU A 240 26.62 -15.19 -5.61
N THR A 241 26.00 -15.93 -6.53
CA THR A 241 25.98 -15.57 -7.96
C THR A 241 25.30 -14.23 -8.20
N ALA A 242 24.16 -13.98 -7.55
CA ALA A 242 23.43 -12.71 -7.69
C ALA A 242 24.20 -11.52 -7.09
N LEU A 243 24.94 -11.75 -5.99
CA LEU A 243 25.75 -10.72 -5.32
C LEU A 243 27.13 -10.52 -5.98
N GLY A 244 27.62 -11.51 -6.72
CA GLY A 244 28.98 -11.55 -7.26
C GLY A 244 30.06 -11.62 -6.18
N ARG A 245 29.71 -12.14 -4.98
CA ARG A 245 30.57 -12.25 -3.80
C ARG A 245 30.20 -13.48 -2.97
N GLU A 246 31.14 -13.95 -2.19
CA GLU A 246 30.91 -15.06 -1.25
C GLU A 246 30.08 -14.57 -0.05
N LEU A 247 29.18 -15.41 0.48
CA LEU A 247 28.37 -15.02 1.64
C LEU A 247 29.18 -14.82 2.92
N THR A 248 30.40 -15.35 2.98
CA THR A 248 31.35 -15.13 4.07
C THR A 248 31.77 -13.67 4.21
N ASP A 249 31.61 -12.85 3.15
CA ASP A 249 31.83 -11.40 3.20
C ASP A 249 30.72 -10.66 3.98
N TYR A 250 29.64 -11.36 4.36
CA TYR A 250 28.46 -10.82 5.04
C TYR A 250 28.27 -11.47 6.42
N PRO A 251 29.16 -11.17 7.40
CA PRO A 251 29.07 -11.74 8.73
C PRO A 251 27.79 -11.28 9.45
N ASN A 252 27.32 -12.10 10.40
CA ASN A 252 26.11 -11.90 11.23
C ASN A 252 24.76 -12.20 10.56
N HIS A 253 24.75 -12.74 9.33
CA HIS A 253 23.52 -13.21 8.67
C HIS A 253 23.34 -14.75 8.74
N GLY A 254 24.11 -15.42 9.60
CA GLY A 254 24.06 -16.88 9.77
C GLY A 254 24.69 -17.67 8.62
N PHE A 255 25.57 -17.03 7.83
CA PHE A 255 26.29 -17.64 6.70
C PHE A 255 27.64 -18.26 7.07
N ASP A 256 27.96 -18.28 8.37
CA ASP A 256 29.26 -18.73 8.88
C ASP A 256 29.48 -20.25 8.73
N ASP A 257 28.41 -21.01 8.51
CA ASP A 257 28.48 -22.45 8.26
C ASP A 257 28.87 -22.73 6.80
N PRO A 258 30.07 -23.29 6.54
CA PRO A 258 30.52 -23.61 5.18
C PRO A 258 29.65 -24.67 4.49
N ASP A 259 28.94 -25.50 5.25
CA ASP A 259 28.05 -26.55 4.69
C ASP A 259 26.63 -26.02 4.42
N LEU A 260 26.37 -24.73 4.66
CA LEU A 260 25.08 -24.10 4.39
C LEU A 260 24.77 -24.10 2.89
N THR A 261 23.81 -24.93 2.49
CA THR A 261 23.33 -25.02 1.10
C THR A 261 22.08 -24.18 0.84
N VAL A 262 21.20 -24.07 1.84
CA VAL A 262 19.93 -23.33 1.75
C VAL A 262 19.99 -22.10 2.65
N VAL A 263 19.90 -20.92 2.04
CA VAL A 263 19.93 -19.64 2.75
C VAL A 263 18.54 -19.27 3.26
N SER A 264 17.53 -19.44 2.44
CA SER A 264 16.14 -19.17 2.79
C SER A 264 15.24 -20.15 2.05
N ASP A 265 14.34 -20.80 2.77
CA ASP A 265 13.30 -21.66 2.23
C ASP A 265 11.95 -21.06 2.62
N ILE A 266 11.26 -20.45 1.65
CA ILE A 266 10.07 -19.63 1.86
C ILE A 266 8.85 -20.33 1.29
N TYR A 267 7.81 -20.45 2.10
CA TYR A 267 6.49 -20.94 1.72
C TYR A 267 5.47 -19.82 1.85
N TYR A 268 4.58 -19.70 0.87
CA TYR A 268 3.52 -18.69 0.91
C TYR A 268 2.20 -19.23 0.38
N ALA A 269 1.08 -18.76 0.94
CA ALA A 269 -0.23 -19.26 0.56
C ALA A 269 -1.35 -18.23 0.81
N TYR A 270 -2.39 -18.26 -0.03
CA TYR A 270 -3.56 -17.40 0.15
C TYR A 270 -4.54 -18.05 1.13
N LEU A 271 -4.55 -17.53 2.36
CA LEU A 271 -5.22 -18.17 3.50
C LEU A 271 -6.73 -18.02 3.47
N ASN A 272 -7.30 -17.05 2.75
CA ASN A 272 -8.76 -16.89 2.68
C ASN A 272 -9.46 -18.12 2.08
N ALA A 273 -8.81 -18.80 1.12
CA ALA A 273 -9.39 -19.96 0.47
C ALA A 273 -9.53 -21.12 1.48
N PRO A 274 -10.75 -21.67 1.72
CA PRO A 274 -10.95 -22.72 2.72
C PRO A 274 -10.07 -23.95 2.51
N ILE A 275 -9.88 -24.38 1.26
CA ILE A 275 -8.99 -25.50 0.89
C ILE A 275 -7.53 -25.28 1.31
N ILE A 276 -7.08 -24.02 1.48
CA ILE A 276 -5.73 -23.68 1.91
C ILE A 276 -5.72 -23.41 3.42
N GLY A 277 -6.48 -22.41 3.86
CA GLY A 277 -6.47 -21.91 5.23
C GLY A 277 -6.82 -22.99 6.25
N ARG A 278 -7.84 -23.82 5.99
CA ARG A 278 -8.23 -24.91 6.92
C ARG A 278 -7.19 -26.01 6.99
N ASN A 279 -6.54 -26.35 5.88
CA ASN A 279 -5.50 -27.39 5.86
C ASN A 279 -4.20 -26.92 6.53
N LEU A 280 -3.89 -25.62 6.50
CA LEU A 280 -2.70 -25.05 7.13
C LEU A 280 -2.90 -24.71 8.60
N LEU A 281 -4.01 -24.06 8.95
CA LEU A 281 -4.26 -23.53 10.31
C LEU A 281 -5.12 -24.47 11.15
N GLY A 282 -5.87 -25.38 10.51
CA GLY A 282 -6.96 -26.10 11.15
C GLY A 282 -8.24 -25.26 11.25
N GLU A 283 -9.35 -25.93 11.55
CA GLU A 283 -10.69 -25.31 11.56
C GLU A 283 -10.81 -24.15 12.57
N GLN A 284 -10.25 -24.30 13.78
CA GLN A 284 -10.42 -23.31 14.85
C GLN A 284 -9.68 -22.00 14.55
N ASP A 285 -8.41 -22.09 14.14
CA ASP A 285 -7.60 -20.91 13.85
C ASP A 285 -7.99 -20.26 12.52
N TYR A 286 -8.43 -21.06 11.55
CA TYR A 286 -9.03 -20.53 10.32
C TYR A 286 -10.33 -19.75 10.59
N ALA A 287 -11.22 -20.28 11.44
CA ALA A 287 -12.45 -19.58 11.81
C ALA A 287 -12.14 -18.25 12.51
N ARG A 288 -11.19 -18.24 13.45
CA ARG A 288 -10.74 -17.02 14.13
C ARG A 288 -10.14 -16.00 13.16
N LEU A 289 -9.33 -16.46 12.21
CA LEU A 289 -8.76 -15.60 11.17
C LEU A 289 -9.88 -14.92 10.37
N LEU A 290 -10.86 -15.68 9.89
CA LEU A 290 -11.98 -15.14 9.12
C LEU A 290 -12.87 -14.21 9.94
N GLU A 291 -13.11 -14.49 11.22
CA GLU A 291 -13.88 -13.60 12.10
C GLU A 291 -13.23 -12.22 12.25
N SER A 292 -11.90 -12.15 12.24
CA SER A 292 -11.16 -10.88 12.25
C SER A 292 -11.01 -10.20 10.89
N THR A 293 -11.41 -10.89 9.80
CA THR A 293 -11.19 -10.44 8.42
C THR A 293 -12.44 -9.72 7.90
N LYS A 294 -12.28 -8.49 7.39
CA LYS A 294 -13.38 -7.74 6.78
C LYS A 294 -13.64 -8.19 5.33
N PRO A 295 -14.86 -7.96 4.80
CA PRO A 295 -15.13 -8.19 3.39
C PRO A 295 -14.12 -7.45 2.49
N GLY A 296 -13.49 -8.18 1.56
CA GLY A 296 -12.50 -7.64 0.63
C GLY A 296 -11.04 -7.69 1.12
N GLU A 297 -10.78 -8.09 2.37
CA GLU A 297 -9.41 -8.26 2.85
C GLU A 297 -8.81 -9.58 2.34
N HIS A 298 -7.54 -9.53 1.93
CA HIS A 298 -6.78 -10.68 1.42
C HIS A 298 -5.64 -11.00 2.39
N ILE A 299 -5.55 -12.26 2.80
CA ILE A 299 -4.59 -12.74 3.78
C ILE A 299 -3.62 -13.68 3.08
N ILE A 300 -2.35 -13.32 3.08
CA ILE A 300 -1.25 -14.14 2.61
C ILE A 300 -0.47 -14.62 3.83
N GLY A 301 -0.40 -15.93 4.02
CA GLY A 301 0.49 -16.55 4.99
C GLY A 301 1.87 -16.71 4.36
N VAL A 302 2.91 -16.35 5.11
CA VAL A 302 4.32 -16.57 4.74
C VAL A 302 4.99 -17.32 5.88
N MET A 303 5.79 -18.32 5.55
CA MET A 303 6.55 -19.14 6.48
C MET A 303 7.94 -19.32 5.88
N SER A 304 8.98 -19.34 6.71
CA SER A 304 10.33 -19.59 6.22
C SER A 304 11.16 -20.46 7.14
N THR A 305 12.19 -21.08 6.58
CA THR A 305 13.29 -21.69 7.31
C THR A 305 14.63 -21.30 6.68
N GLY A 306 15.73 -21.53 7.40
CA GLY A 306 17.07 -21.12 6.99
C GLY A 306 17.58 -19.91 7.79
N PRO A 307 18.87 -19.58 7.66
CA PRO A 307 19.50 -18.51 8.42
C PRO A 307 19.05 -17.10 8.02
N TYR A 308 18.52 -16.91 6.81
CA TYR A 308 18.07 -15.60 6.33
C TYR A 308 16.55 -15.53 6.20
N ASP A 309 15.92 -14.81 7.12
CA ASP A 309 14.46 -14.67 7.23
C ASP A 309 13.92 -13.51 6.35
N TYR A 310 12.67 -13.65 5.91
CA TYR A 310 11.89 -12.59 5.24
C TYR A 310 11.49 -11.47 6.20
N LEU A 311 11.62 -11.68 7.51
CA LEU A 311 11.51 -10.67 8.54
C LEU A 311 12.89 -10.15 8.96
N GLU A 312 12.96 -8.89 9.38
CA GLU A 312 14.18 -8.34 9.99
C GLU A 312 14.37 -8.85 11.42
N ASP A 313 15.61 -8.83 11.91
CA ASP A 313 15.96 -9.30 13.25
C ASP A 313 15.26 -8.49 14.36
N ASP A 314 14.89 -7.24 14.08
CA ASP A 314 14.16 -6.34 14.98
C ASP A 314 12.68 -6.17 14.62
N PHE A 315 12.16 -7.02 13.73
CA PHE A 315 10.77 -6.98 13.28
C PHE A 315 9.79 -7.07 14.46
N ARG A 316 8.71 -6.28 14.38
CA ARG A 316 7.65 -6.26 15.39
C ARG A 316 6.31 -6.60 14.73
N PRO A 317 5.51 -7.52 15.30
CA PRO A 317 4.17 -7.79 14.80
C PRO A 317 3.35 -6.51 14.59
N GLY A 318 2.68 -6.41 13.45
CA GLY A 318 1.92 -5.23 13.04
C GLY A 318 2.70 -4.18 12.24
N LYS A 319 4.00 -4.39 11.97
CA LYS A 319 4.77 -3.57 11.01
C LYS A 319 4.83 -4.21 9.61
N ILE A 320 5.14 -3.38 8.62
CA ILE A 320 5.41 -3.82 7.24
C ILE A 320 6.86 -4.31 7.17
N PRO A 321 7.11 -5.56 6.75
CA PRO A 321 8.46 -6.04 6.51
C PRO A 321 9.09 -5.30 5.31
N THR A 322 10.36 -4.96 5.45
CA THR A 322 11.18 -4.32 4.40
C THR A 322 11.72 -5.34 3.40
N ARG A 323 11.97 -6.59 3.82
CA ARG A 323 12.51 -7.65 2.97
C ARG A 323 11.46 -8.39 2.13
N LEU A 324 10.17 -8.12 2.33
CA LEU A 324 9.07 -8.75 1.59
C LEU A 324 8.21 -7.70 0.88
N SER A 325 7.93 -7.96 -0.39
CA SER A 325 7.00 -7.19 -1.20
C SER A 325 6.01 -8.09 -1.92
N LEU A 326 4.77 -7.63 -2.00
CA LEU A 326 3.75 -8.21 -2.89
C LEU A 326 3.55 -7.22 -4.03
N TYR A 327 3.67 -7.71 -5.25
CA TYR A 327 3.34 -6.97 -6.46
C TYR A 327 2.22 -7.71 -7.18
N GLN A 328 1.21 -6.97 -7.61
CA GLN A 328 0.07 -7.53 -8.33
C GLN A 328 -0.13 -6.69 -9.59
N ASN A 329 0.12 -7.33 -10.72
CA ASN A 329 -0.13 -6.80 -12.06
C ASN A 329 -1.61 -6.49 -12.26
#